data_AF-A0A822DD04-F1
#
_entry.id   AF-A0A822DD04-F1
#
_cell.length_a   1.000
_cell.length_b   1.000
_cell.length_c   1.000
_cell.angle_alpha   90.00
_cell.angle_beta   90.00
_cell.angle_gamma   90.00
#
_symmetry.space_group_name_H-M   'P 1'
#
loop_
_entity.id
_entity.type
_entity.pdbx_description
1 polymer ?
#
loop_
_entity_poly.entity_id
_entity_poly.type
_entity_poly.pdbx_seq_one_letter_code
_entity_poly.pdbx_strand_id
1 'polypeptide(L)'
;MMTREQEREIAQQQRENDEKKREQDLRIANDKRKADDVNAEKQRIMLREIEEMRYKQEQHRYFDELLVSYMNDIGILLEKNNGSLTSNPVVAALSRAKTLQIVPIIGHIRVARLICFLYDAGQLIRYRNPLDLSGANFRNVDFSLWSFPQISLVGTNLHNASFAGKDMSEADFHNANLTGIDFRGTRLIKANFRSTDLTAANFSGATCIN
;
A
#
# COMPACT_ATOMS: atom_id res chain seq x y z
N MET A 1 48.01 -1.27 -76.20
CA MET A 1 46.82 -0.41 -76.40
C MET A 1 45.61 -1.29 -76.13
N MET A 2 44.75 -0.93 -75.18
CA MET A 2 43.49 -1.64 -74.97
C MET A 2 42.54 -1.38 -76.15
N THR A 3 41.66 -2.34 -76.43
CA THR A 3 40.62 -2.21 -77.45
C THR A 3 39.42 -1.42 -76.91
N ARG A 4 38.67 -0.73 -77.78
CA ARG A 4 37.44 0.02 -77.40
C ARG A 4 36.40 -0.84 -76.67
N GLU A 5 36.45 -2.15 -76.86
CA GLU A 5 35.56 -3.12 -76.24
C GLU A 5 35.95 -3.37 -74.78
N GLN A 6 37.24 -3.54 -74.50
CA GLN A 6 37.78 -3.64 -73.13
C GLN A 6 37.52 -2.37 -72.30
N GLU A 7 37.61 -1.18 -72.91
CA GLU A 7 37.29 0.08 -72.24
C GLU A 7 35.81 0.18 -71.85
N ARG A 8 34.90 -0.37 -72.67
CA ARG A 8 33.46 -0.42 -72.38
C ARG A 8 33.13 -1.41 -71.26
N GLU A 9 33.74 -2.59 -71.27
CA GLU A 9 33.57 -3.58 -70.20
C GLU A 9 34.06 -3.05 -68.85
N ILE A 10 35.23 -2.40 -68.80
CA ILE A 10 35.75 -1.78 -67.57
C ILE A 10 34.79 -0.70 -67.07
N ALA A 11 34.31 0.19 -67.95
CA ALA A 11 33.38 1.25 -67.58
C ALA A 11 32.00 0.72 -67.14
N GLN A 12 31.58 -0.45 -67.63
CA GLN A 12 30.36 -1.12 -67.20
C GLN A 12 30.56 -1.78 -65.83
N GLN A 13 31.66 -2.50 -65.63
CA GLN A 13 32.02 -3.11 -64.35
C GLN A 13 32.16 -2.07 -63.24
N GLN A 14 32.72 -0.90 -63.56
CA GLN A 14 32.84 0.22 -62.62
C GLN A 14 31.46 0.73 -62.17
N ARG A 15 30.52 0.91 -63.11
CA ARG A 15 29.14 1.35 -62.80
C ARG A 15 28.40 0.33 -61.94
N GLU A 16 28.52 -0.96 -62.27
CA GLU A 16 27.89 -2.02 -61.48
C GLU A 16 28.46 -2.09 -60.05
N ASN A 17 29.76 -1.85 -59.89
CA ASN A 17 30.40 -1.77 -58.57
C ASN A 17 29.95 -0.55 -57.77
N ASP A 18 29.82 0.61 -58.41
CA ASP A 18 29.31 1.83 -57.79
C ASP A 18 27.83 1.71 -57.40
N GLU A 19 27.02 1.05 -58.23
CA GLU A 19 25.62 0.76 -57.94
C GLU A 19 25.47 -0.20 -56.76
N LYS A 20 26.21 -1.31 -56.73
CA LYS A 20 26.25 -2.24 -55.58
C LYS A 20 26.68 -1.55 -54.29
N LYS A 21 27.68 -0.67 -54.36
CA LYS A 21 28.14 0.10 -53.20
C LYS A 21 27.06 1.05 -52.70
N ARG A 22 26.37 1.75 -53.60
CA ARG A 22 25.26 2.66 -53.26
C ARG A 22 24.09 1.90 -52.62
N GLU A 23 23.73 0.72 -53.14
CA GLU A 23 22.70 -0.13 -52.54
C GLU A 23 23.10 -0.61 -51.14
N GLN A 24 24.37 -0.99 -50.95
CA GLN A 24 24.89 -1.38 -49.65
C GLN A 24 24.84 -0.22 -48.65
N ASP A 25 25.26 0.99 -49.05
CA ASP A 25 25.21 2.20 -48.21
C ASP A 25 23.77 2.56 -47.82
N LEU A 26 22.82 2.46 -48.77
CA LEU A 26 21.39 2.65 -48.52
C LEU A 26 20.84 1.64 -47.52
N ARG A 27 21.24 0.37 -47.65
CA ARG A 27 20.82 -0.69 -46.73
C ARG A 27 21.34 -0.42 -45.32
N ILE A 28 22.62 -0.08 -45.17
CA ILE A 28 23.23 0.27 -43.88
C ILE A 28 22.52 1.48 -43.25
N ALA A 29 22.25 2.52 -44.04
CA ALA A 29 21.54 3.71 -43.58
C ALA A 29 20.12 3.39 -43.10
N ASN A 30 19.39 2.53 -43.84
CA ASN A 30 18.05 2.09 -43.47
C ASN A 30 18.05 1.23 -42.20
N ASP A 31 19.00 0.31 -42.06
CA ASP A 31 19.13 -0.53 -40.87
C ASP A 31 19.50 0.30 -39.64
N LYS A 32 20.37 1.31 -39.79
CA LYS A 32 20.70 2.26 -38.74
C LYS A 32 19.48 3.08 -38.32
N ARG A 33 18.71 3.63 -39.27
CA ARG A 33 17.47 4.36 -38.97
C ARG A 33 16.47 3.51 -38.20
N LYS A 34 16.25 2.26 -38.62
CA LYS A 34 15.39 1.32 -37.89
C LYS A 34 15.90 1.06 -36.47
N ALA A 35 17.20 0.91 -36.28
CA ALA A 35 17.80 0.73 -34.96
C ALA A 35 17.62 1.97 -34.09
N ASP A 36 17.81 3.17 -34.65
CA ASP A 36 17.60 4.45 -33.98
C ASP A 36 16.13 4.64 -33.58
N ASP A 37 15.18 4.31 -34.47
CA ASP A 37 13.75 4.35 -34.21
C ASP A 37 13.35 3.39 -33.07
N VAL A 38 13.87 2.16 -33.10
CA VAL A 38 13.65 1.17 -32.03
C VAL A 38 14.26 1.66 -30.71
N ASN A 39 15.44 2.28 -30.75
CA ASN A 39 16.08 2.78 -29.54
C ASN A 39 15.32 3.99 -28.95
N ALA A 40 14.84 4.89 -29.80
CA ALA A 40 13.99 6.01 -29.40
C ALA A 40 12.67 5.52 -28.79
N GLU A 41 12.06 4.48 -29.35
CA GLU A 41 10.83 3.90 -28.82
C GLU A 41 11.07 3.21 -27.46
N LYS A 42 12.16 2.45 -27.32
CA LYS A 42 12.57 1.89 -26.01
C LYS A 42 12.76 2.99 -24.97
N GLN A 43 13.38 4.11 -25.35
CA GLN A 43 13.59 5.25 -24.45
C GLN A 43 12.27 5.92 -24.05
N ARG A 44 11.30 6.04 -24.97
CA ARG A 44 9.96 6.56 -24.66
C ARG A 44 9.19 5.68 -23.68
N ILE A 45 9.21 4.36 -23.91
CA ILE A 45 8.58 3.39 -23.01
C ILE A 45 9.20 3.47 -21.61
N MET A 46 10.54 3.49 -21.53
CA MET A 46 11.26 3.61 -20.26
C MET A 46 10.92 4.90 -19.51
N LEU A 47 10.84 6.04 -20.21
CA LEU A 47 10.46 7.32 -19.59
C LEU A 47 9.04 7.27 -19.02
N ARG A 48 8.08 6.69 -19.76
CA ARG A 48 6.71 6.51 -19.29
C ARG A 48 6.63 5.65 -18.03
N GLU A 49 7.36 4.53 -18.00
CA GLU A 49 7.43 3.67 -16.82
C GLU A 49 8.02 4.41 -15.60
N ILE A 50 9.06 5.23 -15.81
CA ILE A 50 9.65 6.06 -14.74
C ILE A 50 8.63 7.07 -14.21
N GLU A 51 7.87 7.75 -15.08
CA GLU A 51 6.84 8.71 -14.68
C GLU A 51 5.71 8.03 -13.91
N GLU A 52 5.23 6.87 -14.35
CA GLU A 52 4.21 6.09 -13.65
C GLU A 52 4.70 5.64 -12.26
N MET A 53 5.97 5.22 -12.16
CA MET A 53 6.58 4.85 -10.89
C MET A 53 6.72 6.05 -9.95
N ARG A 54 7.14 7.22 -10.47
CA ARG A 54 7.21 8.47 -9.70
C ARG A 54 5.84 8.90 -9.19
N TYR A 55 4.82 8.88 -10.05
CA TYR A 55 3.45 9.21 -9.67
C TYR A 55 2.94 8.31 -8.54
N LYS A 56 3.15 6.98 -8.65
CA LYS A 56 2.80 6.04 -7.57
C LYS A 56 3.58 6.35 -6.28
N GLN A 57 4.88 6.62 -6.37
CA GLN A 57 5.71 6.96 -5.20
C GLN A 57 5.27 8.27 -4.53
N GLU A 58 4.92 9.29 -5.30
CA GLU A 58 4.40 10.57 -4.78
C GLU A 58 3.04 10.38 -4.10
N GLN A 59 2.14 9.58 -4.68
CA GLN A 59 0.89 9.21 -4.03
C GLN A 59 1.14 8.49 -2.70
N HIS A 60 2.06 7.53 -2.67
CA HIS A 60 2.43 6.86 -1.42
C HIS A 60 2.94 7.86 -0.38
N ARG A 61 3.84 8.78 -0.78
CA ARG A 61 4.39 9.83 0.09
C ARG A 61 3.31 10.74 0.66
N TYR A 62 2.36 11.18 -0.16
CA TYR A 62 1.26 12.03 0.27
C TYR A 62 0.45 11.39 1.42
N PHE A 63 0.07 10.11 1.28
CA PHE A 63 -0.67 9.42 2.35
C PHE A 63 0.18 9.15 3.60
N ASP A 64 1.51 9.00 3.46
CA ASP A 64 2.41 8.89 4.61
C ASP A 64 2.52 10.23 5.35
N GLU A 65 2.58 11.35 4.63
CA GLU A 65 2.55 12.71 5.22
C GLU A 65 1.22 12.98 5.94
N LEU A 66 0.09 12.55 5.38
CA LEU A 66 -1.21 12.63 6.04
C LEU A 66 -1.25 11.85 7.36
N LEU A 67 -0.68 10.64 7.39
CA LEU A 67 -0.58 9.85 8.61
C LEU A 67 0.28 10.57 9.66
N VAL A 68 1.44 11.11 9.26
CA VAL A 68 2.33 11.86 10.16
C VAL A 68 1.63 13.10 10.71
N SER A 69 0.93 13.86 9.86
CA SER A 69 0.15 15.03 10.29
C SER A 69 -0.94 14.64 11.29
N TYR A 70 -1.66 13.55 11.04
CA TYR A 70 -2.65 13.02 11.99
C TYR A 70 -1.99 12.65 13.33
N MET A 71 -0.86 11.94 13.31
CA MET A 71 -0.15 11.54 14.53
C MET A 71 0.33 12.75 15.33
N ASN A 72 0.83 13.79 14.67
CA ASN A 72 1.23 15.04 15.31
C ASN A 72 0.04 15.74 15.97
N ASP A 73 -1.09 15.85 15.26
CA ASP A 73 -2.32 16.45 15.79
C ASP A 73 -2.81 15.72 17.04
N ILE A 74 -2.86 14.38 17.00
CA ILE A 74 -3.27 13.57 18.14
C ILE A 74 -2.23 13.65 19.28
N GLY A 75 -0.93 13.70 18.95
CA GLY A 75 0.14 13.89 19.93
C GLY A 75 -0.04 15.18 20.72
N ILE A 76 -0.33 16.30 20.05
CA ILE A 76 -0.62 17.59 20.69
C ILE A 76 -1.86 17.49 21.59
N LEU A 77 -2.91 16.78 21.15
CA LEU A 77 -4.10 16.56 21.98
C LEU A 77 -3.77 15.72 23.22
N LEU A 78 -2.95 14.68 23.10
CA LEU A 78 -2.50 13.87 24.22
C LEU A 78 -1.70 14.71 25.22
N GLU A 79 -0.70 15.46 24.76
CA GLU A 79 0.13 16.32 25.60
C GLU A 79 -0.71 17.34 26.39
N LYS A 80 -1.70 17.96 25.74
CA LYS A 80 -2.57 18.96 26.37
C LYS A 80 -3.62 18.37 27.32
N ASN A 81 -3.83 17.05 27.29
CA ASN A 81 -4.88 16.37 28.08
C ASN A 81 -4.32 15.23 28.94
N ASN A 82 -3.11 15.42 29.48
CA ASN A 82 -2.45 14.47 30.39
C ASN A 82 -2.38 13.04 29.85
N GLY A 83 -2.14 12.90 28.55
CA GLY A 83 -2.03 11.61 27.88
C GLY A 83 -3.36 10.89 27.66
N SER A 84 -4.51 11.56 27.77
CA SER A 84 -5.82 10.96 27.52
C SER A 84 -6.65 11.76 26.53
N LEU A 85 -7.16 11.09 25.49
CA LEU A 85 -8.11 11.66 24.54
C LEU A 85 -9.55 11.62 25.05
N THR A 86 -9.82 10.84 26.10
CA THR A 86 -11.19 10.56 26.59
C THR A 86 -11.48 11.17 27.96
N SER A 87 -10.52 11.86 28.57
CA SER A 87 -10.70 12.61 29.81
C SER A 87 -11.60 13.84 29.64
N ASN A 88 -11.71 14.37 28.43
CA ASN A 88 -12.54 15.51 28.06
C ASN A 88 -13.48 15.14 26.90
N PRO A 89 -14.82 15.28 27.03
CA PRO A 89 -15.77 14.90 25.99
C PRO A 89 -15.56 15.61 24.65
N VAL A 90 -15.13 16.88 24.66
CA VAL A 90 -14.86 17.64 23.43
C VAL A 90 -13.63 17.09 22.72
N VAL A 91 -12.58 16.76 23.48
CA VAL A 91 -11.37 16.14 22.94
C VAL A 91 -11.68 14.74 22.41
N ALA A 92 -12.50 13.96 23.13
CA ALA A 92 -12.92 12.64 22.67
C ALA A 92 -13.65 12.71 21.33
N ALA A 93 -14.61 13.64 21.20
CA ALA A 93 -15.35 13.86 19.97
C ALA A 93 -14.44 14.33 18.82
N LEU A 94 -13.52 15.25 19.09
CA LEU A 94 -12.58 15.77 18.08
C LEU A 94 -11.60 14.69 17.61
N SER A 95 -10.99 13.95 18.55
CA SER A 95 -10.08 12.84 18.25
C SER A 95 -10.79 11.76 17.44
N ARG A 96 -11.99 11.36 17.88
CA ARG A 96 -12.83 10.40 17.14
C ARG A 96 -13.12 10.88 15.72
N ALA A 97 -13.54 12.14 15.55
CA ALA A 97 -13.84 12.72 14.25
C ALA A 97 -12.61 12.72 13.33
N LYS A 98 -11.44 13.16 13.84
CA LYS A 98 -10.17 13.12 13.10
C LYS A 98 -9.80 11.70 12.67
N THR A 99 -9.93 10.72 13.57
CA THR A 99 -9.64 9.32 13.27
C THR A 99 -10.56 8.78 12.19
N LEU A 100 -11.87 8.97 12.31
CA LEU A 100 -12.82 8.45 11.34
C LEU A 100 -12.72 9.13 9.97
N GLN A 101 -12.30 10.40 9.92
CA GLN A 101 -12.07 11.11 8.67
C GLN A 101 -10.88 10.52 7.90
N ILE A 102 -9.80 10.17 8.60
CA ILE A 102 -8.54 9.80 7.94
C ILE A 102 -8.48 8.31 7.55
N VAL A 103 -9.11 7.43 8.33
CA VAL A 103 -9.14 5.97 8.12
C VAL A 103 -9.49 5.56 6.67
N PRO A 104 -10.55 6.09 6.01
CA PRO A 104 -10.87 5.70 4.65
C PRO A 104 -9.90 6.23 3.58
N ILE A 105 -9.02 7.18 3.92
CA ILE A 105 -8.16 7.90 2.97
C ILE A 105 -6.78 7.25 2.86
N ILE A 106 -6.17 6.90 4.00
CA ILE A 106 -4.74 6.57 4.07
C ILE A 106 -4.39 5.13 3.65
N GLY A 107 -5.40 4.29 3.43
CA GLY A 107 -5.24 2.90 3.02
C GLY A 107 -4.83 1.97 4.18
N HIS A 108 -5.00 0.66 3.96
CA HIS A 108 -5.03 -0.32 5.05
C HIS A 108 -3.71 -0.45 5.83
N ILE A 109 -2.57 -0.35 5.14
CA ILE A 109 -1.23 -0.41 5.77
C ILE A 109 -1.05 0.73 6.79
N ARG A 110 -1.54 1.93 6.45
CA ARG A 110 -1.42 3.12 7.30
C ARG A 110 -2.46 3.13 8.41
N VAL A 111 -3.65 2.60 8.15
CA VAL A 111 -4.64 2.32 9.19
C VAL A 111 -4.04 1.41 10.27
N ALA A 112 -3.33 0.35 9.89
CA ALA A 112 -2.67 -0.52 10.87
C ALA A 112 -1.66 0.24 11.76
N ARG A 113 -0.84 1.12 11.15
CA ARG A 113 0.10 1.99 11.89
C ARG A 113 -0.62 3.01 12.77
N LEU A 114 -1.72 3.58 12.31
CA LEU A 114 -2.56 4.50 13.07
C LEU A 114 -3.11 3.82 14.33
N ILE A 115 -3.64 2.61 14.19
CA ILE A 115 -4.17 1.83 15.31
C ILE A 115 -3.06 1.44 16.27
N CYS A 116 -1.88 1.06 15.78
CA CYS A 116 -0.71 0.82 16.61
C CYS A 116 -0.37 2.06 17.47
N PHE A 117 -0.28 3.23 16.84
CA PHE A 117 0.00 4.49 17.55
C PHE A 117 -1.05 4.79 18.64
N LEU A 118 -2.35 4.68 18.32
CA LEU A 118 -3.41 4.92 19.32
C LEU A 118 -3.40 3.88 20.45
N TYR A 119 -3.09 2.63 20.13
CA TYR A 119 -2.96 1.56 21.12
C TYR A 119 -1.76 1.79 22.05
N ASP A 120 -0.58 2.11 21.50
CA ASP A 120 0.65 2.38 22.25
C ASP A 120 0.51 3.61 23.14
N ALA A 121 -0.24 4.63 22.67
CA ALA A 121 -0.63 5.78 23.46
C ALA A 121 -1.65 5.43 24.57
N GLY A 122 -2.11 4.19 24.68
CA GLY A 122 -3.07 3.72 25.67
C GLY A 122 -4.52 4.08 25.37
N GLN A 123 -4.80 4.64 24.20
CA GLN A 123 -6.11 5.19 23.85
C GLN A 123 -7.10 4.15 23.36
N LEU A 124 -6.65 2.92 23.10
CA LEU A 124 -7.53 1.82 22.69
C LEU A 124 -7.55 0.67 23.70
N ILE A 125 -7.02 0.87 24.91
CA ILE A 125 -7.00 -0.18 25.94
C ILE A 125 -8.36 -0.20 26.65
N ARG A 126 -9.05 -1.34 26.61
CA ARG A 126 -10.40 -1.57 27.16
C ARG A 126 -10.59 -1.07 28.59
N TYR A 127 -9.60 -1.28 29.45
CA TYR A 127 -9.66 -0.90 30.87
C TYR A 127 -9.19 0.53 31.16
N ARG A 128 -8.99 1.36 30.12
CA ARG A 128 -8.49 2.75 30.24
C ARG A 128 -9.42 3.79 29.62
N ASN A 129 -10.74 3.52 29.59
CA ASN A 129 -11.72 4.39 28.92
C ASN A 129 -11.31 4.67 27.46
N PRO A 130 -11.33 3.65 26.59
CA PRO A 130 -10.80 3.73 25.25
C PRO A 130 -11.57 4.75 24.39
N LEU A 131 -10.88 5.35 23.44
CA LEU A 131 -11.47 6.17 22.39
C LEU A 131 -12.48 5.32 21.61
N ASP A 132 -13.73 5.78 21.56
CA ASP A 132 -14.77 5.13 20.79
C ASP A 132 -14.47 5.22 19.29
N LEU A 133 -14.20 4.08 18.66
CA LEU A 133 -14.05 3.95 17.21
C LEU A 133 -15.18 3.13 16.58
N SER A 134 -16.34 3.01 17.24
CA SER A 134 -17.51 2.34 16.68
C SER A 134 -17.86 2.89 15.29
N GLY A 135 -18.15 2.00 14.36
CA GLY A 135 -18.40 2.33 12.95
C GLY A 135 -17.13 2.59 12.12
N ALA A 136 -15.94 2.58 12.70
CA ALA A 136 -14.70 2.67 11.91
C ALA A 136 -14.54 1.49 10.95
N ASN A 137 -14.06 1.78 9.75
CA ASN A 137 -13.86 0.79 8.69
C ASN A 137 -12.41 0.29 8.66
N PHE A 138 -12.19 -0.94 9.15
CA PHE A 138 -10.91 -1.64 9.17
C PHE A 138 -10.93 -2.89 8.28
N ARG A 139 -11.76 -2.87 7.22
CA ARG A 139 -11.87 -3.98 6.27
C ARG A 139 -10.53 -4.27 5.60
N ASN A 140 -10.19 -5.54 5.49
CA ASN A 140 -8.95 -6.02 4.86
C ASN A 140 -7.66 -5.42 5.44
N VAL A 141 -7.69 -4.91 6.69
CA VAL A 141 -6.48 -4.43 7.35
C VAL A 141 -5.70 -5.62 7.90
N ASP A 142 -4.43 -5.67 7.55
CA ASP A 142 -3.51 -6.66 8.09
C ASP A 142 -2.89 -6.14 9.39
N PHE A 143 -3.27 -6.76 10.51
CA PHE A 143 -2.70 -6.53 11.82
C PHE A 143 -1.76 -7.68 12.26
N SER A 144 -1.37 -8.61 11.37
CA SER A 144 -0.56 -9.78 11.70
C SER A 144 0.87 -9.46 12.13
N LEU A 145 1.25 -8.19 12.21
CA LEU A 145 2.55 -7.74 12.75
C LEU A 145 2.47 -7.33 14.22
N TRP A 146 1.29 -7.05 14.78
CA TRP A 146 1.14 -6.47 16.11
C TRP A 146 0.30 -7.33 17.04
N SER A 147 0.73 -7.42 18.30
CA SER A 147 -0.09 -7.96 19.38
C SER A 147 -0.79 -6.81 20.09
N PHE A 148 -2.09 -6.95 20.31
CA PHE A 148 -2.94 -5.95 20.95
C PHE A 148 -3.75 -6.54 22.11
N PRO A 149 -3.10 -7.06 23.16
CA PRO A 149 -3.83 -7.52 24.34
C PRO A 149 -4.68 -6.37 24.90
N GLN A 150 -5.90 -6.68 25.32
CA GLN A 150 -6.84 -5.74 25.91
C GLN A 150 -7.32 -4.61 24.99
N ILE A 151 -7.09 -4.68 23.67
CA ILE A 151 -7.58 -3.65 22.74
C ILE A 151 -9.10 -3.64 22.67
N SER A 152 -9.68 -2.44 22.59
CA SER A 152 -11.10 -2.22 22.34
C SER A 152 -11.32 -1.85 20.88
N LEU A 153 -11.99 -2.74 20.14
CA LEU A 153 -12.42 -2.55 18.75
C LEU A 153 -13.96 -2.69 18.65
N VAL A 154 -14.65 -2.28 19.70
CA VAL A 154 -16.11 -2.35 19.84
C VAL A 154 -16.81 -1.65 18.67
N GLY A 155 -17.76 -2.33 18.04
CA GLY A 155 -18.58 -1.79 16.96
C GLY A 155 -17.84 -1.48 15.66
N THR A 156 -16.59 -1.90 15.50
CA THR A 156 -15.79 -1.65 14.29
C THR A 156 -16.10 -2.66 13.18
N ASN A 157 -15.75 -2.33 11.93
CA ASN A 157 -15.86 -3.24 10.80
C ASN A 157 -14.48 -3.84 10.47
N LEU A 158 -14.24 -5.08 10.87
CA LEU A 158 -13.00 -5.84 10.67
C LEU A 158 -13.17 -6.96 9.63
N HIS A 159 -14.14 -6.83 8.72
CA HIS A 159 -14.36 -7.86 7.72
C HIS A 159 -13.11 -8.11 6.86
N ASN A 160 -12.71 -9.38 6.76
CA ASN A 160 -11.46 -9.85 6.14
C ASN A 160 -10.16 -9.23 6.73
N ALA A 161 -10.20 -8.63 7.92
CA ALA A 161 -8.97 -8.22 8.61
C ALA A 161 -8.18 -9.46 9.09
N SER A 162 -6.91 -9.28 9.44
CA SER A 162 -6.07 -10.38 9.94
C SER A 162 -5.39 -10.02 11.26
N PHE A 163 -5.50 -10.91 12.24
CA PHE A 163 -4.72 -10.91 13.49
C PHE A 163 -3.91 -12.21 13.64
N ALA A 164 -3.58 -12.88 12.52
CA ALA A 164 -2.97 -14.19 12.53
C ALA A 164 -1.67 -14.25 13.34
N GLY A 165 -1.57 -15.23 14.25
CA GLY A 165 -0.41 -15.50 15.09
C GLY A 165 -0.14 -14.46 16.18
N LYS A 166 -1.07 -13.54 16.44
CA LYS A 166 -0.92 -12.45 17.40
C LYS A 166 -1.50 -12.75 18.77
N ASP A 167 -1.09 -11.98 19.76
CA ASP A 167 -1.77 -11.96 21.06
C ASP A 167 -2.87 -10.90 21.07
N MET A 168 -4.09 -11.35 21.21
CA MET A 168 -5.33 -10.57 21.30
C MET A 168 -6.09 -10.95 22.58
N SER A 169 -5.37 -11.42 23.61
CA SER A 169 -5.98 -11.76 24.90
C SER A 169 -6.72 -10.56 25.47
N GLU A 170 -7.92 -10.79 26.00
CA GLU A 170 -8.81 -9.78 26.58
C GLU A 170 -9.28 -8.69 25.60
N ALA A 171 -9.05 -8.85 24.30
CA ALA A 171 -9.55 -7.91 23.30
C ALA A 171 -11.09 -7.83 23.34
N ASP A 172 -11.63 -6.62 23.19
CA ASP A 172 -13.07 -6.37 23.13
C ASP A 172 -13.52 -6.11 21.70
N PHE A 173 -14.16 -7.11 21.11
CA PHE A 173 -14.77 -7.04 19.79
C PHE A 173 -16.28 -6.86 19.87
N HIS A 174 -16.87 -6.49 21.01
CA HIS A 174 -18.33 -6.39 21.15
C HIS A 174 -18.98 -5.60 20.00
N ASN A 175 -20.06 -6.12 19.40
CA ASN A 175 -20.75 -5.53 18.24
C ASN A 175 -19.88 -5.33 16.97
N ALA A 176 -18.66 -5.85 16.90
CA ALA A 176 -17.83 -5.73 15.70
C ALA A 176 -18.31 -6.68 14.59
N ASN A 177 -18.16 -6.25 13.34
CA ASN A 177 -18.26 -7.16 12.19
C ASN A 177 -16.91 -7.84 11.97
N LEU A 178 -16.84 -9.14 12.22
CA LEU A 178 -15.65 -9.97 12.10
C LEU A 178 -15.79 -10.99 10.95
N THR A 179 -16.67 -10.74 9.98
CA THR A 179 -16.91 -11.66 8.87
C THR A 179 -15.62 -11.89 8.08
N GLY A 180 -15.22 -13.14 7.89
CA GLY A 180 -14.00 -13.51 7.14
C GLY A 180 -12.69 -13.14 7.84
N ILE A 181 -12.71 -12.74 9.12
CA ILE A 181 -11.51 -12.39 9.87
C ILE A 181 -10.54 -13.58 9.96
N ASP A 182 -9.24 -13.30 9.87
CA ASP A 182 -8.20 -14.30 10.06
C ASP A 182 -7.62 -14.23 11.48
N PHE A 183 -8.03 -15.19 12.32
CA PHE A 183 -7.51 -15.43 13.66
C PHE A 183 -6.61 -16.69 13.73
N ARG A 184 -6.02 -17.14 12.62
CA ARG A 184 -5.18 -18.34 12.63
C ARG A 184 -4.03 -18.20 13.62
N GLY A 185 -3.87 -19.15 14.54
CA GLY A 185 -2.80 -19.11 15.53
C GLY A 185 -2.90 -17.97 16.56
N THR A 186 -3.99 -17.20 16.59
CA THR A 186 -4.15 -16.05 17.48
C THR A 186 -4.45 -16.52 18.91
N ARG A 187 -3.86 -15.87 19.91
CA ARG A 187 -4.22 -16.04 21.32
C ARG A 187 -5.38 -15.11 21.65
N LEU A 188 -6.53 -15.68 22.05
CA LEU A 188 -7.80 -14.99 22.29
C LEU A 188 -8.34 -15.25 23.70
N ILE A 189 -7.44 -15.47 24.67
CA ILE A 189 -7.81 -15.75 26.07
C ILE A 189 -8.67 -14.60 26.59
N LYS A 190 -9.86 -14.88 27.11
CA LYS A 190 -10.82 -13.88 27.61
C LYS A 190 -11.26 -12.79 26.60
N ALA A 191 -11.06 -13.00 25.29
CA ALA A 191 -11.55 -12.06 24.29
C ALA A 191 -13.09 -12.01 24.26
N ASN A 192 -13.66 -10.82 24.15
CA ASN A 192 -15.10 -10.60 24.13
C ASN A 192 -15.64 -10.57 22.69
N PHE A 193 -16.41 -11.58 22.33
CA PHE A 193 -17.08 -11.71 21.03
C PHE A 193 -18.60 -11.50 21.12
N ARG A 194 -19.11 -10.86 22.17
CA ARG A 194 -20.56 -10.66 22.31
C ARG A 194 -21.12 -9.86 21.14
N SER A 195 -22.18 -10.35 20.53
CA SER A 195 -22.89 -9.68 19.42
C SER A 195 -22.01 -9.42 18.19
N THR A 196 -20.99 -10.24 17.94
CA THR A 196 -20.20 -10.16 16.71
C THR A 196 -20.79 -11.02 15.59
N ASP A 197 -20.52 -10.63 14.35
CA ASP A 197 -20.69 -11.51 13.19
C ASP A 197 -19.35 -12.19 12.88
N LEU A 198 -19.28 -13.50 13.13
CA LEU A 198 -18.11 -14.34 12.90
C LEU A 198 -18.24 -15.23 11.65
N THR A 199 -19.18 -14.91 10.75
CA THR A 199 -19.38 -15.68 9.51
C THR A 199 -18.07 -15.80 8.73
N ALA A 200 -17.69 -17.02 8.35
CA ALA A 200 -16.44 -17.31 7.63
C ALA A 200 -15.12 -16.92 8.34
N ALA A 201 -15.15 -16.62 9.64
CA ALA A 201 -13.93 -16.38 10.43
C ALA A 201 -13.04 -17.63 10.49
N ASN A 202 -11.72 -17.44 10.41
CA ASN A 202 -10.75 -18.53 10.48
C ASN A 202 -10.05 -18.56 11.85
N PHE A 203 -10.35 -19.58 12.66
CA PHE A 203 -9.76 -19.79 13.98
C PHE A 203 -8.73 -20.94 14.03
N SER A 204 -8.21 -21.39 12.88
CA SER A 204 -7.33 -22.57 12.85
C SER A 204 -6.09 -22.34 13.72
N GLY A 205 -5.90 -23.19 14.74
CA GLY A 205 -4.79 -23.07 15.70
C GLY A 205 -4.90 -21.91 16.69
N ALA A 206 -6.02 -21.17 16.71
CA ALA A 206 -6.27 -20.15 17.73
C ALA A 206 -6.40 -20.79 19.11
N THR A 207 -5.98 -20.08 20.16
CA THR A 207 -6.13 -20.51 21.56
C THR A 207 -7.15 -19.63 22.26
N CYS A 208 -8.26 -20.23 22.70
CA CYS A 208 -9.33 -19.56 23.44
C CYS A 208 -9.50 -20.27 24.79
N ILE A 209 -9.25 -19.56 25.89
CA ILE A 209 -9.51 -20.05 27.25
C ILE A 209 -10.26 -18.92 27.97
N ASN A 210 -11.41 -19.24 28.56
CA ASN A 210 -12.24 -18.29 29.30
C ASN A 210 -11.72 -18.07 30.71
#